data_AF-A0A520TPC1-F1
#
_entry.id   AF-A0A520TPC1-F1
#
_cell.length_a   1.000
_cell.length_b   1.000
_cell.length_c   1.000
_cell.angle_alpha   90.00
_cell.angle_beta   90.00
_cell.angle_gamma   90.00
#
_symmetry.space_group_name_H-M   'P 1'
#
loop_
_entity.id
_entity.type
_entity.pdbx_description
1 polymer ?
#
loop_
_entity_poly.entity_id
_entity_poly.type
_entity_poly.pdbx_seq_one_letter_code
_entity_poly.pdbx_strand_id
1 'polypeptide(L)' 'MAKEGFLDKLRNKATDVLDEEGKLRKELMELKIKHSSGQLKETHKIREIRRSIAQLKTLNKEQKLQEKNDG' A
#
# COMPACT_ATOMS: atom_id res chain seq x y z
N MET A 1 -20.10 7.51 11.73
CA MET A 1 -19.67 6.33 10.95
C MET A 1 -18.17 6.35 10.91
N ALA A 2 -17.51 5.46 11.65
CA ALA A 2 -16.05 5.41 11.71
C ALA A 2 -15.52 5.12 10.31
N LYS A 3 -14.64 5.99 9.80
CA LYS A 3 -13.82 5.67 8.63
C LYS A 3 -12.97 4.48 9.05
N GLU A 4 -13.38 3.27 8.68
CA GLU A 4 -12.54 2.07 8.80
C GLU A 4 -11.14 2.44 8.34
N GLY A 5 -10.16 2.26 9.22
CA GLY A 5 -8.79 2.60 8.90
C GLY A 5 -8.39 1.82 7.64
N PHE A 6 -7.60 2.43 6.77
CA PHE A 6 -6.98 1.74 5.63
C PHE A 6 -6.35 0.38 6.06
N LEU A 7 -5.88 0.32 7.30
CA LEU A 7 -5.35 -0.87 7.96
C LEU A 7 -6.41 -1.94 8.27
N ASP A 8 -7.63 -1.57 8.68
CA ASP A 8 -8.72 -2.52 8.97
C ASP A 8 -9.21 -3.20 7.68
N LYS A 9 -9.26 -2.43 6.58
CA LYS A 9 -9.60 -2.99 5.26
C LYS A 9 -8.55 -3.97 4.75
N LEU A 10 -7.27 -3.68 4.98
CA LEU A 10 -6.17 -4.57 4.61
C LEU A 10 -6.15 -5.86 5.42
N ARG A 11 -6.50 -5.79 6.70
CA ARG A 11 -6.49 -6.96 7.59
C ARG A 11 -7.60 -7.96 7.27
N ASN A 12 -8.77 -7.48 6.86
CA ASN A 12 -9.91 -8.33 6.50
C ASN A 12 -9.84 -8.93 5.07
N LYS A 13 -8.96 -8.42 4.21
CA LYS A 13 -8.82 -8.82 2.79
C LYS A 13 -7.42 -9.41 2.49
N ALA A 14 -6.93 -10.31 3.35
CA ALA A 14 -5.59 -10.90 3.21
C ALA A 14 -5.32 -11.53 1.83
N THR A 15 -6.34 -12.06 1.14
CA THR A 15 -6.24 -12.60 -0.23
C THR A 15 -6.08 -11.55 -1.34
N ASP A 16 -6.43 -10.29 -1.09
CA ASP A 16 -6.39 -9.17 -2.05
C ASP A 16 -5.09 -8.35 -1.96
N VAL A 17 -4.22 -8.65 -0.99
CA VAL A 17 -3.03 -7.84 -0.66
C VAL A 17 -2.04 -7.73 -1.82
N LEU A 18 -1.85 -8.81 -2.58
CA LEU A 18 -0.96 -8.81 -3.76
C LEU A 18 -1.51 -7.91 -4.88
N ASP A 19 -2.83 -7.92 -5.05
CA ASP A 19 -3.52 -7.15 -6.09
C ASP A 19 -3.52 -5.65 -5.75
N GLU A 20 -3.70 -5.31 -4.47
CA GLU A 20 -3.59 -3.94 -3.95
C GLU A 20 -2.15 -3.38 -4.03
N GLU A 21 -1.12 -4.19 -3.75
CA GLU A 21 0.28 -3.76 -3.97
C GLU A 21 0.53 -3.45 -5.46
N GLY A 22 0.00 -4.27 -6.36
CA GLY A 22 0.06 -4.05 -7.80
C GLY A 22 -0.56 -2.72 -8.23
N LYS A 23 -1.77 -2.42 -7.73
CA LYS A 23 -2.47 -1.16 -7.98
C LYS A 23 -1.67 0.06 -7.48
N LEU A 24 -1.17 0.01 -6.25
CA LEU A 24 -0.38 1.11 -5.68
C LEU A 24 0.94 1.34 -6.43
N ARG A 25 1.59 0.28 -6.92
CA ARG A 25 2.80 0.40 -7.74
C ARG A 25 2.51 1.04 -9.10
N LYS A 26 1.39 0.70 -9.72
CA LYS A 26 0.95 1.33 -10.97
C LYS A 26 0.65 2.81 -10.78
N GLU A 27 -0.09 3.15 -9.73
CA GLU A 27 -0.39 4.55 -9.38
C GLU A 27 0.89 5.34 -9.07
N LEU A 28 1.85 4.74 -8.35
CA LEU A 28 3.17 5.34 -8.12
C LEU A 28 3.93 5.61 -9.42
N MET A 29 3.86 4.71 -10.40
CA MET A 29 4.50 4.90 -11.71
C MET A 29 3.87 6.07 -12.46
N GLU A 30 2.54 6.15 -12.50
CA GLU A 30 1.82 7.26 -13.12
C GLU A 30 2.16 8.60 -12.44
N LEU A 31 2.21 8.64 -11.10
CA LEU A 31 2.61 9.86 -10.38
C LEU A 31 4.06 10.24 -10.66
N LYS A 32 4.99 9.28 -10.78
CA LYS A 32 6.38 9.57 -11.15
C LYS A 32 6.49 10.15 -12.55
N ILE A 33 5.73 9.63 -13.52
CA ILE A 33 5.68 10.16 -14.89
C ILE A 33 5.16 11.60 -14.89
N LYS A 34 4.05 11.86 -14.17
CA LYS A 34 3.48 13.21 -14.01
C LYS A 34 4.42 14.17 -13.27
N HIS A 35 5.20 13.64 -12.32
CA HIS A 35 6.19 14.42 -11.59
C HIS A 35 7.38 14.79 -12.49
N SER A 36 7.91 13.83 -13.27
CA SER A 36 8.99 14.10 -14.22
C SER A 36 8.57 15.04 -15.35
N SER A 37 7.29 15.06 -15.74
CA SER A 37 6.77 16.02 -16.72
C SER A 37 6.51 17.42 -16.13
N GLY A 38 6.69 17.62 -14.82
CA GLY A 38 6.44 18.89 -14.14
C GLY A 38 4.97 19.24 -13.97
N GLN A 39 4.05 18.33 -14.30
CA GLN A 39 2.60 18.56 -14.26
C GLN A 39 1.96 18.13 -12.93
N LEU A 40 2.72 17.50 -12.02
CA LEU A 40 2.19 17.01 -10.76
C LEU A 40 2.07 18.12 -9.72
N LYS A 41 0.83 18.56 -9.46
CA LYS A 41 0.51 19.54 -8.40
C LYS A 41 0.55 18.94 -6.99
N GLU A 42 0.31 17.63 -6.86
CA GLU A 42 0.15 16.94 -5.58
C GLU A 42 1.33 16.01 -5.29
N THR A 43 2.52 16.58 -5.12
CA THR A 43 3.77 15.81 -4.90
C THR A 43 3.74 14.97 -3.61
N HIS A 44 2.94 15.37 -2.61
CA HIS A 44 2.75 14.63 -1.36
C HIS A 44 2.15 13.23 -1.58
N LYS A 45 1.34 13.03 -2.63
CA LYS A 45 0.74 11.72 -2.95
C LYS A 45 1.78 10.65 -3.22
N ILE A 46 2.93 11.01 -3.81
CA ILE A 46 4.05 10.07 -4.00
C ILE A 46 4.52 9.53 -2.65
N ARG A 47 4.63 10.39 -1.64
CA ARG A 47 5.07 9.99 -0.29
C ARG A 47 4.01 9.12 0.40
N GLU A 48 2.73 9.45 0.25
CA GLU A 48 1.62 8.67 0.80
C GLU A 48 1.58 7.26 0.20
N ILE A 49 1.62 7.13 -1.13
CA ILE A 49 1.60 5.82 -1.79
C ILE A 49 2.81 4.98 -1.38
N ARG A 50 4.01 5.57 -1.29
CA ARG A 50 5.20 4.85 -0.78
C ARG A 50 5.01 4.34 0.64
N ARG A 51 4.34 5.11 1.50
CA ARG A 51 4.02 4.70 2.88
C ARG A 51 2.99 3.57 2.89
N SER A 52 1.95 3.64 2.07
CA SER A 52 0.95 2.58 1.94
C SER A 52 1.58 1.25 1.50
N ILE A 53 2.48 1.28 0.50
CA ILE A 53 3.22 0.09 0.05
C ILE A 53 4.10 -0.48 1.18
N ALA A 54 4.76 0.39 1.96
CA ALA A 54 5.59 -0.06 3.08
C ALA A 54 4.74 -0.73 4.18
N GLN A 55 3.61 -0.13 4.55
CA GLN A 55 2.67 -0.68 5.53
C GLN A 55 2.12 -2.05 5.08
N LEU A 56 1.73 -2.17 3.81
CA LEU A 56 1.32 -3.43 3.21
C LEU A 56 2.36 -4.54 3.35
N LYS A 57 3.62 -4.23 3.03
CA LYS A 57 4.73 -5.17 3.17
C LYS A 57 4.99 -5.57 4.61
N THR A 58 4.87 -4.64 5.54
CA THR A 58 5.00 -4.92 6.98
C THR A 58 3.92 -5.88 7.44
N LEU A 59 2.65 -5.63 7.10
CA LEU A 59 1.53 -6.51 7.46
C LEU A 59 1.71 -7.93 6.90
N ASN A 60 2.13 -8.06 5.64
CA ASN A 60 2.38 -9.36 5.03
C ASN A 60 3.54 -10.10 5.74
N LYS A 61 4.59 -9.37 6.14
CA LYS A 61 5.69 -9.94 6.93
C LYS A 61 5.25 -10.37 8.33
N GLU A 62 4.39 -9.59 8.99
CA GLU A 62 3.83 -9.92 10.30
C GLU A 62 2.96 -11.19 10.23
N GLN A 63 2.09 -11.30 9.22
CA GLN A 63 1.28 -12.50 8.98
C GLN A 63 2.15 -13.74 8.77
N LYS A 64 3.17 -13.65 7.89
CA LYS A 64 4.13 -14.74 7.67
C LYS A 64 4.93 -15.13 8.91
N LEU A 65 5.20 -14.17 9.80
CA LEU A 65 5.90 -14.44 11.06
C LEU A 65 4.98 -15.15 12.06
N GLN A 66 3.70 -14.77 12.13
CA GLN A 66 2.70 -15.48 12.95
C GLN A 66 2.54 -16.94 12.48
N GLU A 67 2.34 -17.17 11.17
CA GLU A 67 2.24 -18.52 10.60
C GLU A 67 3.45 -19.41 10.92
N LYS A 68 4.64 -18.83 11.10
CA LYS A 68 5.89 -19.55 11.38
C LYS A 68 6.09 -19.93 12.84
N ASN A 69 5.38 -19.28 13.76
CA ASN A 69 5.50 -19.55 15.21
C ASN A 69 4.46 -20.59 15.69
N ASP A 70 3.45 -20.88 14.87
CA ASP A 70 2.35 -21.81 15.17
C ASP A 70 2.58 -23.22 14.57
N GLY A 71 3.78 -23.54 14.09
CA GLY A 71 4.17 -24.85 13.55
C GLY A 71 5.49 -25.34 14.11
#